data_AF-A0A1N6Z5E5-F1
#
_entry.id   AF-A0A1N6Z5E5-F1
#
_cell.length_a   1.000
_cell.length_b   1.000
_cell.length_c   1.000
_cell.angle_alpha   90.00
_cell.angle_beta   90.00
_cell.angle_gamma   90.00
#
_symmetry.space_group_name_H-M   'P 1'
#
loop_
_entity.id
_entity.type
_entity.pdbx_description
1 polymer ?
#
loop_
_entity_poly.entity_id
_entity_poly.type
_entity_poly.pdbx_seq_one_letter_code
_entity_poly.pdbx_strand_id
1 'polypeptide(L)' 'MKRGNEMSLTTQPSVIGRLEGEDCQWCHDGRLKQGTYKGNDAVVCDACETPAAQLW' A
#
# COMPACT_ATOMS: atom_id res chain seq x y z
N MET A 1 18.39 -25.33 -30.00
CA MET A 1 17.77 -24.93 -28.71
C MET A 1 18.07 -23.46 -28.45
N LYS A 2 17.11 -22.53 -28.60
CA LYS A 2 17.31 -21.12 -28.22
C LYS A 2 16.91 -20.95 -26.75
N ARG A 3 17.86 -20.64 -25.87
CA ARG A 3 17.57 -20.34 -24.46
C ARG A 3 16.99 -18.92 -24.40
N GLY A 4 15.74 -18.81 -23.97
CA GLY A 4 15.07 -17.54 -23.74
C GLY A 4 15.61 -16.87 -22.48
N ASN A 5 15.87 -15.58 -22.59
CA ASN A 5 16.33 -14.68 -21.54
C ASN A 5 15.20 -14.46 -20.52
N GLU A 6 15.40 -14.93 -19.29
CA GLU A 6 14.47 -14.81 -18.17
C GLU A 6 14.58 -13.38 -17.61
N MET A 7 13.78 -12.45 -18.12
CA MET A 7 13.66 -11.12 -17.54
C MET A 7 12.91 -11.25 -16.21
N SER A 8 13.65 -11.35 -15.10
CA SER A 8 13.10 -11.21 -13.75
C SER A 8 12.58 -9.78 -13.60
N LEU A 9 11.29 -9.58 -13.85
CA LEU A 9 10.56 -8.35 -13.55
C LEU A 9 10.40 -8.28 -12.03
N THR A 10 11.38 -7.71 -11.32
CA THR A 10 11.15 -7.26 -9.95
C THR A 10 10.16 -6.10 -10.01
N THR A 11 8.87 -6.42 -9.94
CA THR A 11 7.82 -5.42 -9.69
C THR A 11 8.19 -4.70 -8.41
N GLN A 12 8.58 -3.43 -8.52
CA GLN A 12 8.84 -2.63 -7.33
C GLN A 12 7.54 -2.56 -6.53
N PRO A 13 7.58 -2.86 -5.22
CA PRO A 13 6.36 -2.85 -4.42
C PRO A 13 5.82 -1.42 -4.37
N SER A 14 4.55 -1.26 -4.73
CA SER A 14 3.84 0.02 -4.70
C SER A 14 3.80 0.57 -3.27
N VAL A 15 3.67 1.89 -3.12
CA VAL A 15 3.51 2.52 -1.79
C VAL A 15 2.32 1.89 -1.04
N ILE A 16 1.23 1.58 -1.76
CA ILE A 16 0.06 0.89 -1.20
C ILE A 16 0.46 -0.49 -0.64
N GLY A 17 1.11 -1.33 -1.45
CA GLY A 17 1.47 -2.69 -1.04
C GLY A 17 2.53 -2.76 0.07
N ARG A 18 3.29 -1.68 0.30
CA ARG A 18 4.25 -1.61 1.41
C ARG A 18 3.62 -1.21 2.74
N LEU A 19 2.49 -0.50 2.70
CA LEU A 19 1.85 0.06 3.90
C LEU A 19 0.63 -0.73 4.33
N GLU A 20 -0.01 -1.47 3.44
CA GLU A 20 -1.14 -2.33 3.80
C GLU A 20 -0.74 -3.39 4.83
N GLY A 21 -1.55 -3.53 5.88
CA GLY A 21 -1.35 -4.47 6.98
C GLY A 21 -0.51 -3.94 8.14
N GLU A 22 0.26 -2.87 7.93
CA GLU A 22 1.08 -2.22 8.96
C GLU A 22 0.20 -1.59 10.06
N ASP A 23 0.78 -1.42 11.25
CA ASP A 23 0.09 -0.74 12.35
C ASP A 23 -0.07 0.75 12.06
N CYS A 24 -1.20 1.33 12.49
CA CYS A 24 -1.40 2.76 12.34
C CYS A 24 -0.40 3.56 13.20
N GLN A 25 0.28 4.52 12.59
CA GLN A 25 1.21 5.40 13.29
C GLN A 25 0.52 6.44 14.21
N TRP A 26 -0.79 6.59 14.08
CA TRP A 26 -1.58 7.62 14.78
C TRP A 26 -2.43 7.06 15.93
N CYS A 27 -2.69 5.75 15.96
CA CYS A 27 -3.49 5.11 17.00
C CYS A 27 -3.00 3.67 17.23
N HIS A 28 -3.25 3.11 18.41
CA HIS A 28 -2.81 1.74 18.74
C HIS A 28 -3.83 0.66 18.35
N ASP A 29 -5.02 1.05 17.90
CA ASP A 29 -6.15 0.14 17.73
C ASP A 29 -6.41 -0.28 16.27
N GLY A 30 -5.70 0.32 15.31
CA GLY A 30 -5.99 0.18 13.89
C GLY A 30 -4.83 -0.29 13.04
N ARG A 31 -5.16 -0.90 11.91
CA ARG A 31 -4.24 -1.29 10.85
C ARG A 31 -4.50 -0.53 9.57
N LEU A 32 -3.44 -0.33 8.81
CA LEU A 32 -3.47 0.30 7.51
C LEU A 32 -4.08 -0.64 6.46
N LYS A 33 -5.02 -0.14 5.67
CA LYS A 33 -5.69 -0.89 4.59
C LYS A 33 -5.75 -0.05 3.32
N GLN A 34 -5.79 -0.70 2.17
CA GLN A 34 -6.11 0.01 0.94
C GLN A 34 -7.54 0.58 1.00
N GLY A 35 -7.69 1.82 0.56
CA GLY A 35 -8.98 2.50 0.51
C GLY A 35 -8.90 3.77 -0.32
N THR A 36 -9.84 4.68 -0.08
CA THR A 36 -9.86 5.99 -0.73
C THR A 36 -9.89 7.10 0.32
N TYR A 37 -9.12 8.16 0.10
CA TYR A 37 -9.19 9.38 0.89
C TYR A 37 -9.43 10.55 -0.05
N LYS A 38 -10.48 11.34 0.20
CA LYS A 38 -10.88 12.49 -0.63
C LYS A 38 -10.95 12.18 -2.14
N GLY A 39 -11.43 10.99 -2.50
CA GLY A 39 -11.61 10.57 -3.89
C GLY A 39 -10.38 9.99 -4.57
N ASN A 40 -9.23 9.94 -3.91
CA ASN A 40 -8.03 9.32 -4.45
C ASN A 40 -7.68 8.02 -3.72
N ASP A 41 -6.97 7.13 -4.42
CA ASP A 41 -6.42 5.90 -3.84
C ASP A 41 -5.46 6.24 -2.69
N ALA A 42 -5.64 5.52 -1.58
CA ALA A 42 -4.94 5.77 -0.34
C ALA A 42 -4.73 4.50 0.46
N VAL A 43 -3.83 4.58 1.45
CA VAL A 43 -3.78 3.64 2.56
C VAL A 43 -4.33 4.36 3.79
N VAL A 44 -5.39 3.82 4.36
CA VAL A 44 -6.18 4.45 5.43
C VAL A 44 -6.27 3.51 6.62
N CYS A 45 -6.17 4.06 7.82
CA CYS A 45 -6.41 3.30 9.05
C CYS A 45 -7.87 2.86 9.15
N ASP A 46 -8.11 1.59 9.50
CA ASP A 46 -9.45 1.04 9.66
C ASP A 46 -10.16 1.41 10.97
N ALA A 47 -9.45 1.99 11.93
CA ALA A 47 -10.00 2.39 13.23
C ALA A 47 -10.23 3.91 13.33
N CYS A 48 -9.25 4.72 12.94
CA CYS A 48 -9.29 6.17 13.10
C CYS A 48 -9.44 6.96 11.80
N GLU A 49 -9.54 6.27 10.66
CA GLU A 49 -9.73 6.84 9.31
C GLU A 49 -8.62 7.81 8.84
N THR A 50 -7.53 7.93 9.60
CA THR A 50 -6.39 8.77 9.22
C THR A 50 -5.63 8.13 8.04
N PRO A 51 -5.36 8.89 6.96
CA PRO A 51 -4.58 8.38 5.84
C PRO A 51 -3.09 8.33 6.19
N ALA A 52 -2.43 7.24 5.84
CA ALA A 52 -0.97 7.09 5.93
C ALA A 52 -0.27 7.54 4.63
N ALA A 53 -0.90 7.32 3.48
CA ALA A 53 -0.42 7.78 2.17
C ALA A 53 -1.60 7.96 1.20
N GLN A 54 -1.47 8.87 0.25
CA GLN A 54 -2.45 9.13 -0.80
C GLN A 54 -1.72 9.32 -2.15
N LEU A 55 -2.29 8.77 -3.21
CA LEU A 55 -1.82 8.92 -4.59
C LEU A 55 -2.61 10.02 -5.31
N TRP A 56 -2.00 10.74 -6.24
CA TRP A 56 -2.56 11.92 -6.91
C TRP A 56 -2.40 11.80 -8.43
#